data_AF-A0A1C5TGH1-F1
#
_entry.id   AF-A0A1C5TGH1-F1
#
_cell.length_a   1.000
_cell.length_b   1.000
_cell.length_c   1.000
_cell.angle_alpha   90.00
_cell.angle_beta   90.00
_cell.angle_gamma   90.00
#
_symmetry.space_group_name_H-M   'P 1'
#
loop_
_entity.id
_entity.type
_entity.pdbx_description
1 polymer ?
#
loop_
_entity_poly.entity_id
_entity_poly.type
_entity_poly.pdbx_seq_one_letter_code
_entity_poly.pdbx_strand_id
1 'polypeptide(L)'
;MEDLYNNIHLHPMPDTHNLTDKTDKELNALLNPKYNFNILLASLIEKDRRRDAELIELQNRIRILEDKACKRPGRKRKTFYIDNHELTDDYLCHLIDNDYYTVRELERTVGAKKNVLRNRYNKTKKLQRLQKEREQSWK
;
A
#
# COMPACT_ATOMS: atom_id res chain seq x y z
N MET A 1 3.08 31.65 -41.59
CA MET A 1 2.67 30.58 -40.66
C MET A 1 1.18 30.75 -40.49
N GLU A 2 0.40 30.28 -41.46
CA GLU A 2 -1.06 30.30 -41.36
C GLU A 2 -1.50 29.40 -40.22
N ASP A 3 -2.41 29.92 -39.40
CA ASP A 3 -2.92 29.26 -38.20
C ASP A 3 -3.49 27.87 -38.54
N LEU A 4 -2.72 26.84 -38.22
CA LEU A 4 -3.13 25.42 -38.27
C LEU A 4 -4.37 25.11 -37.38
N TYR A 5 -4.84 26.09 -36.62
CA TYR A 5 -6.06 26.02 -35.82
C TYR A 5 -7.36 26.32 -36.60
N ASN A 6 -7.28 26.99 -37.77
CA ASN A 6 -8.49 27.50 -38.45
C ASN A 6 -9.18 26.50 -39.39
N ASN A 7 -8.62 25.30 -39.62
CA ASN A 7 -9.18 24.28 -40.52
C ASN A 7 -9.73 23.03 -39.81
N ILE A 8 -9.79 23.02 -38.48
CA ILE A 8 -10.42 21.89 -37.76
C ILE A 8 -11.92 22.15 -37.73
N HIS A 9 -12.66 21.48 -38.63
CA HIS A 9 -14.12 21.39 -38.53
C HIS A 9 -14.49 20.62 -37.26
N LEU A 10 -14.69 21.35 -36.17
CA LEU A 10 -15.20 20.80 -34.92
C LEU A 10 -16.64 20.31 -35.14
N HIS A 11 -16.94 19.12 -34.65
CA HIS A 11 -18.30 18.61 -34.66
C HIS A 11 -19.19 19.50 -33.78
N PRO A 12 -20.45 19.72 -34.20
CA PRO A 12 -21.43 20.42 -33.39
C PRO A 12 -21.60 19.71 -32.06
N MET A 13 -22.10 20.44 -31.06
CA MET A 13 -22.31 19.93 -29.72
C MET A 13 -23.17 18.64 -29.76
N PRO A 14 -22.61 17.45 -29.45
CA PRO A 14 -23.40 16.26 -29.20
C PRO A 14 -24.17 16.46 -27.91
N ASP A 15 -25.26 15.74 -27.75
CA ASP A 15 -26.08 15.83 -26.55
C ASP A 15 -25.26 15.44 -25.30
N THR A 16 -25.00 16.43 -24.45
CA THR A 16 -24.23 16.30 -23.20
C THR A 16 -25.14 16.11 -21.99
N HIS A 17 -26.44 15.92 -22.17
CA HIS A 17 -27.31 15.58 -21.05
C HIS A 17 -26.83 14.28 -20.37
N ASN A 18 -26.76 14.29 -19.04
CA ASN A 18 -26.39 13.17 -18.17
C ASN A 18 -24.95 12.62 -18.31
N LEU A 19 -23.92 13.47 -18.26
CA LEU A 19 -22.52 13.00 -18.17
C LEU A 19 -22.26 12.08 -16.96
N THR A 20 -23.04 12.25 -15.88
CA THR A 20 -23.02 11.41 -14.68
C THR A 20 -23.33 9.94 -14.97
N ASP A 21 -24.11 9.64 -16.02
CA ASP A 21 -24.54 8.28 -16.34
C ASP A 21 -23.57 7.59 -17.31
N LYS A 22 -22.67 8.35 -17.96
CA LYS A 22 -21.73 7.83 -18.96
C LYS A 22 -20.57 7.11 -18.29
N THR A 23 -20.15 5.96 -18.77
CA THR A 23 -18.91 5.30 -18.30
C THR A 23 -17.67 6.14 -18.58
N ASP A 24 -16.56 5.89 -17.88
CA ASP A 24 -15.29 6.59 -18.13
C ASP A 24 -14.78 6.40 -19.57
N LYS A 25 -15.09 5.25 -20.18
CA LYS A 25 -14.79 4.98 -21.58
C LYS A 25 -15.57 5.92 -22.51
N GLU A 26 -16.84 6.15 -22.23
CA GLU A 26 -17.70 7.07 -22.99
C GLU A 26 -17.30 8.52 -22.76
N LEU A 27 -16.97 8.90 -21.51
CA LEU A 27 -16.42 10.23 -21.22
C LEU A 27 -15.09 10.46 -21.96
N ASN A 28 -14.21 9.45 -22.03
CA ASN A 28 -12.97 9.53 -22.81
C ASN A 28 -13.22 9.68 -24.32
N ALA A 29 -14.26 9.04 -24.86
CA ALA A 29 -14.61 9.20 -26.27
C ALA A 29 -15.04 10.64 -26.60
N LEU A 30 -15.67 11.33 -25.64
CA LEU A 30 -16.03 12.75 -25.75
C LEU A 30 -14.82 13.68 -25.67
N LEU A 31 -13.67 13.20 -25.17
CA LEU A 31 -12.40 13.96 -25.14
C LEU A 31 -11.63 13.96 -26.47
N ASN A 32 -12.26 13.53 -27.56
CA ASN A 32 -11.66 13.51 -28.89
C ASN A 32 -11.45 14.93 -29.44
N PRO A 33 -10.29 15.25 -30.06
CA PRO A 33 -10.01 16.58 -30.62
C PRO A 33 -10.98 17.03 -31.73
N LYS A 34 -11.84 16.15 -32.23
CA LYS A 34 -12.90 16.50 -33.19
C LYS A 34 -14.11 17.22 -32.55
N TYR A 35 -14.21 17.26 -31.22
CA TYR A 35 -15.33 17.87 -30.49
C TYR A 35 -14.99 19.28 -29.97
N ASN A 36 -16.01 20.13 -29.83
CA ASN A 36 -15.83 21.49 -29.31
C ASN A 36 -15.36 21.52 -27.84
N PHE A 37 -14.79 22.66 -27.43
CA PHE A 37 -14.26 22.85 -26.07
C PHE A 37 -15.28 22.64 -24.94
N ASN A 38 -16.56 22.92 -25.18
CA ASN A 38 -17.60 22.77 -24.15
C ASN A 38 -17.77 21.31 -23.74
N ILE A 39 -17.71 20.38 -24.69
CA ILE A 39 -17.79 18.94 -24.44
C ILE A 39 -16.54 18.44 -23.71
N LEU A 40 -15.36 18.93 -24.13
CA LEU A 40 -14.10 18.60 -23.50
C LEU A 40 -14.11 19.02 -22.03
N LEU A 41 -14.47 20.27 -21.74
CA LEU A 41 -14.53 20.82 -20.39
C LEU A 41 -15.54 20.07 -19.52
N ALA A 42 -16.77 19.86 -20.00
CA ALA A 42 -17.79 19.19 -19.22
C ALA A 42 -17.41 17.73 -18.90
N SER A 43 -16.83 17.01 -19.88
CA SER A 43 -16.37 15.63 -19.69
C SER A 43 -15.17 15.55 -18.74
N LEU A 44 -14.25 16.52 -18.80
CA LEU A 44 -13.12 16.62 -17.86
C LEU A 44 -13.60 16.87 -16.43
N ILE A 45 -14.55 17.79 -16.23
CA ILE A 45 -15.13 18.10 -14.91
C ILE A 45 -15.76 16.84 -14.31
N GLU A 46 -16.56 16.10 -15.08
CA GLU A 46 -17.20 14.88 -14.58
C GLU A 46 -16.17 13.80 -14.20
N LYS A 47 -15.13 13.62 -15.02
CA LYS A 47 -14.03 12.69 -14.70
C LYS A 47 -13.27 13.09 -13.44
N ASP A 48 -13.08 14.37 -13.20
CA ASP A 48 -12.39 14.87 -12.02
C ASP A 48 -13.20 14.58 -10.76
N ARG A 49 -14.51 14.87 -10.79
CA ARG A 49 -15.45 14.57 -9.69
C ARG A 49 -15.49 13.08 -9.34
N ARG A 50 -15.45 12.19 -10.34
CA ARG A 50 -15.39 10.73 -10.10
C ARG A 50 -14.08 10.31 -9.46
N ARG A 51 -12.97 10.86 -9.93
CA ARG A 51 -11.65 10.59 -9.34
C ARG A 51 -11.62 11.02 -7.87
N ASP A 52 -12.17 12.17 -7.55
CA ASP A 52 -12.27 12.65 -6.16
C ASP A 52 -13.13 11.72 -5.30
N ALA A 53 -14.27 11.26 -5.82
CA ALA A 53 -15.13 10.30 -5.12
C ALA A 53 -14.42 8.96 -4.85
N GLU A 54 -13.74 8.42 -5.86
CA GLU A 54 -12.95 7.19 -5.73
C GLU A 54 -11.81 7.36 -4.71
N LEU A 55 -11.12 8.50 -4.73
CA LEU A 55 -10.06 8.83 -3.80
C LEU A 55 -10.59 8.84 -2.35
N ILE A 56 -11.75 9.47 -2.11
CA ILE A 56 -12.41 9.47 -0.80
C ILE A 56 -12.80 8.04 -0.36
N GLU A 57 -13.32 7.21 -1.27
CA GLU A 57 -13.66 5.82 -0.97
C GLU A 57 -12.42 5.01 -0.57
N LEU A 58 -11.33 5.13 -1.35
CA LEU A 58 -10.07 4.45 -1.09
C LEU A 58 -9.45 4.88 0.25
N GLN A 59 -9.48 6.18 0.57
CA GLN A 59 -9.03 6.69 1.87
C GLN A 59 -9.85 6.09 3.02
N ASN A 60 -11.17 6.03 2.89
CA ASN A 60 -12.03 5.41 3.89
C ASN A 60 -11.72 3.91 4.07
N ARG A 61 -11.45 3.20 2.97
CA ARG A 61 -11.10 1.78 2.98
C ARG A 61 -9.76 1.53 3.65
N ILE A 62 -8.74 2.36 3.38
CA ILE A 62 -7.45 2.32 4.07
C ILE A 62 -7.66 2.51 5.57
N ARG A 63 -8.38 3.55 5.98
CA ARG A 63 -8.68 3.81 7.41
C ARG A 63 -9.34 2.61 8.10
N ILE A 64 -10.32 1.97 7.46
CA ILE A 64 -10.99 0.78 8.01
C ILE A 64 -10.02 -0.40 8.13
N LEU A 65 -9.16 -0.59 7.13
CA LEU A 65 -8.17 -1.67 7.14
C LEU A 65 -7.10 -1.44 8.21
N GLU A 66 -6.63 -0.20 8.39
CA GLU A 66 -5.71 0.20 9.46
C GLU A 66 -6.32 -0.04 10.85
N ASP A 67 -7.57 0.38 11.05
CA ASP A 67 -8.32 0.13 12.30
C ASP A 67 -8.46 -1.38 12.56
N LYS A 68 -8.78 -2.18 11.53
CA LYS A 68 -8.81 -3.65 11.64
C LYS A 68 -7.43 -4.23 11.94
N ALA A 69 -6.35 -3.69 11.38
CA ALA A 69 -4.99 -4.12 11.66
C ALA A 69 -4.61 -3.82 13.13
N CYS A 70 -4.97 -2.64 13.62
CA CYS A 70 -4.78 -2.21 15.00
C CYS A 70 -5.61 -3.05 15.98
N LYS A 71 -6.87 -3.34 15.62
CA LYS A 71 -7.81 -4.11 16.44
C LYS A 71 -7.65 -5.61 16.39
N ARG A 72 -6.77 -6.19 15.55
CA ARG A 72 -6.42 -7.61 15.65
C ARG A 72 -5.62 -7.80 16.94
N PRO A 73 -6.23 -8.17 18.08
CA PRO A 73 -5.50 -8.37 19.30
C PRO A 73 -4.90 -9.75 19.14
N GLY A 74 -3.74 -9.84 18.48
CA GLY A 74 -2.91 -11.03 18.64
C GLY A 74 -2.78 -11.27 20.13
N ARG A 75 -3.03 -12.50 20.59
CA ARG A 75 -2.79 -12.90 21.99
C ARG A 75 -1.46 -12.27 22.41
N LYS A 76 -1.50 -11.42 23.46
CA LYS A 76 -0.30 -10.69 23.93
C LYS A 76 0.84 -11.71 24.02
N ARG A 77 1.88 -11.48 23.21
CA ARG A 77 3.05 -12.35 23.20
C ARG A 77 3.67 -12.28 24.59
N LYS A 78 4.00 -13.44 25.15
CA LYS A 78 4.75 -13.49 26.41
C LYS A 78 6.11 -12.83 26.15
N THR A 79 6.44 -11.80 26.94
CA THR A 79 7.76 -11.18 26.93
C THR A 79 8.72 -12.05 27.75
N PHE A 80 9.97 -12.08 27.31
CA PHE A 80 11.04 -12.85 27.94
C PHE A 80 12.19 -11.89 28.21
N TYR A 81 12.99 -12.16 29.25
CA TYR A 81 14.07 -11.27 29.66
C TYR A 81 15.36 -12.05 29.87
N ILE A 82 16.49 -11.45 29.51
CA ILE A 82 17.86 -11.92 29.81
C ILE A 82 18.56 -10.76 30.50
N ASP A 83 19.10 -10.99 31.70
CA ASP A 83 19.84 -9.97 32.46
C ASP A 83 19.09 -8.63 32.59
N ASN A 84 17.78 -8.70 32.89
CA ASN A 84 16.85 -7.57 32.97
C ASN A 84 16.60 -6.80 31.65
N HIS A 85 17.13 -7.27 30.53
CA HIS A 85 16.84 -6.75 29.20
C HIS A 85 15.78 -7.60 28.50
N GLU A 86 14.80 -6.94 27.86
CA GLU A 86 13.78 -7.65 27.09
C GLU A 86 14.43 -8.40 25.91
N LEU A 87 14.13 -9.69 25.80
CA LEU A 87 14.51 -10.53 24.67
C LEU A 87 13.61 -10.22 23.47
N THR A 88 13.91 -9.11 22.80
CA THR A 88 13.28 -8.70 21.53
C THR A 88 13.64 -9.67 20.40
N ASP A 89 12.89 -9.60 19.28
CA ASP A 89 13.14 -10.45 18.11
C ASP A 89 14.53 -10.17 17.48
N ASP A 90 15.00 -8.92 17.53
CA ASP A 90 16.34 -8.53 17.05
C ASP A 90 17.44 -8.93 18.02
N TYR A 91 17.23 -8.73 19.32
CA TYR A 91 18.21 -9.12 20.33
C TYR A 91 18.42 -10.65 20.36
N LEU A 92 17.33 -11.42 20.19
CA LEU A 92 17.40 -12.86 20.00
C LEU A 92 18.29 -13.25 18.80
N CYS A 93 18.14 -12.56 17.66
CA CYS A 93 18.98 -12.83 16.49
C CYS A 93 20.44 -12.47 16.76
N HIS A 94 20.70 -11.33 17.41
CA HIS A 94 22.06 -10.93 17.79
C HIS A 94 22.74 -11.96 18.69
N LEU A 95 22.04 -12.50 19.69
CA LEU A 95 22.62 -13.49 20.61
C LEU A 95 22.95 -14.82 19.91
N ILE A 96 22.12 -15.24 18.95
CA ILE A 96 22.33 -16.50 18.21
C ILE A 96 23.36 -16.31 17.08
N ASP A 97 23.28 -15.23 16.31
CA ASP A 97 24.14 -15.01 15.14
C ASP A 97 25.60 -14.73 15.52
N ASN A 98 25.85 -14.20 16.73
CA ASN A 98 27.20 -13.98 17.27
C ASN A 98 27.65 -15.09 18.24
N ASP A 99 26.95 -16.23 18.25
CA ASP A 99 27.26 -17.40 19.09
C ASP A 99 27.33 -17.13 20.61
N TYR A 100 26.76 -16.02 21.11
CA TYR A 100 26.67 -15.73 22.54
C TYR A 100 25.80 -16.76 23.28
N TYR A 101 24.75 -17.24 22.61
CA TYR A 101 23.87 -18.27 23.15
C TYR A 101 23.35 -19.20 22.07
N THR A 102 23.30 -20.49 22.41
CA THR A 102 22.49 -21.46 21.66
C THR A 102 21.02 -21.38 22.05
N VAL A 103 20.11 -21.83 21.16
CA VAL A 103 18.67 -21.88 21.46
C VAL A 103 18.36 -22.72 22.72
N ARG A 104 19.19 -23.74 23.01
CA ARG A 104 19.04 -24.61 24.19
C ARG A 104 19.41 -23.88 25.48
N GLU A 105 20.45 -23.07 25.46
CA GLU A 105 20.85 -22.24 26.61
C GLU A 105 19.80 -21.16 26.86
N LEU A 106 19.33 -20.48 25.81
CA LEU A 106 18.24 -19.51 25.92
C LEU A 106 16.98 -20.13 26.53
N GLU A 107 16.59 -21.35 26.14
CA GLU A 107 15.44 -22.04 26.74
C GLU A 107 15.58 -22.19 28.26
N ARG A 108 16.78 -22.50 28.76
CA ARG A 108 17.06 -22.60 30.20
C ARG A 108 17.06 -21.24 30.89
N THR A 109 17.68 -20.23 30.27
CA THR A 109 17.83 -18.89 30.85
C THR A 109 16.51 -18.14 30.90
N VAL A 110 15.75 -18.13 29.80
CA VAL A 110 14.51 -17.34 29.70
C VAL A 110 13.24 -18.13 29.99
N GLY A 111 13.32 -19.45 30.15
CA GLY A 111 12.16 -20.32 30.37
C GLY A 111 11.20 -20.37 29.18
N ALA A 112 11.66 -19.99 27.98
CA ALA A 112 10.88 -20.05 26.74
C ALA A 112 11.11 -21.39 26.05
N LYS A 113 10.03 -22.06 25.61
CA LYS A 113 10.16 -23.33 24.86
C LYS A 113 11.03 -23.14 23.62
N LYS A 114 11.93 -24.09 23.35
CA LYS A 114 12.85 -24.09 22.19
C LYS A 114 12.17 -23.77 20.86
N ASN A 115 10.99 -24.35 20.60
CA ASN A 115 10.24 -24.12 19.36
C ASN A 115 9.77 -22.67 19.22
N VAL A 116 9.45 -22.00 20.33
CA VAL A 116 9.06 -20.58 20.32
C VAL A 116 10.25 -19.72 19.91
N LEU A 117 11.41 -19.92 20.54
CA LEU A 117 12.64 -19.20 20.22
C LEU A 117 13.08 -19.43 18.77
N ARG A 118 13.08 -20.70 18.31
CA ARG A 118 13.45 -21.05 16.93
C ARG A 118 12.51 -20.41 15.91
N ASN A 119 11.20 -20.43 16.15
CA ASN A 119 10.22 -19.82 15.25
C ASN A 119 10.35 -18.30 15.21
N ARG A 120 10.62 -17.65 16.36
CA ARG A 120 10.92 -16.21 16.43
C ARG A 120 12.14 -15.88 15.57
N TYR A 121 13.28 -16.56 15.81
CA TYR A 121 14.51 -16.38 15.05
C TYR A 121 14.29 -16.55 13.53
N ASN A 122 13.70 -17.68 13.10
CA ASN A 122 13.48 -17.96 11.68
C ASN A 122 12.59 -16.90 11.01
N LYS A 123 11.54 -16.44 11.71
CA LYS A 123 10.65 -15.40 11.21
C LYS A 123 11.39 -14.07 11.03
N THR A 124 12.18 -13.66 12.01
CA THR A 124 12.96 -12.42 11.96
C THR A 124 14.01 -12.48 10.85
N LYS A 125 14.75 -13.58 10.70
CA LYS A 125 15.71 -13.75 9.60
C LYS A 125 15.02 -13.70 8.23
N LYS A 126 13.81 -14.25 8.09
CA LYS A 126 13.04 -14.14 6.84
C LYS A 126 12.68 -12.69 6.54
N LEU A 127 12.24 -11.92 7.54
CA LEU A 127 11.92 -10.50 7.37
C LEU A 127 13.15 -9.67 6.98
N GLN A 128 14.28 -9.90 7.64
CA GLN A 128 15.55 -9.24 7.31
C GLN A 128 16.00 -9.54 5.87
N ARG A 129 15.83 -10.77 5.37
CA ARG A 129 16.12 -11.11 3.98
C ARG A 129 15.22 -10.37 3.00
N LEU A 130 13.90 -10.42 3.22
CA LEU A 130 12.93 -9.71 2.36
C LEU A 130 13.17 -8.19 2.34
N GLN A 131 13.61 -7.63 3.47
CA GLN A 131 13.95 -6.21 3.54
C GLN A 131 15.22 -5.90 2.73
N LYS A 132 16.27 -6.72 2.84
CA LYS A 132 17.48 -6.58 2.02
C LYS A 132 17.19 -6.72 0.52
N GLU A 133 16.37 -7.71 0.14
CA GLU A 133 15.94 -7.91 -1.25
C GLU A 133 15.17 -6.69 -1.77
N ARG A 134 14.28 -6.13 -0.95
CA ARG A 134 13.57 -4.89 -1.28
C ARG A 134 14.54 -3.72 -1.44
N GLU A 135 15.46 -3.50 -0.52
CA GLU A 135 16.44 -2.41 -0.60
C GLU A 135 17.39 -2.55 -1.81
N GLN A 136 17.69 -3.78 -2.24
CA GLN A 136 18.46 -4.05 -3.46
C GLN A 136 17.67 -3.83 -4.74
N SER A 137 16.37 -4.15 -4.74
CA SER A 137 15.47 -3.97 -5.90
C SER A 137 15.19 -2.49 -6.25
N TRP A 138 15.55 -1.55 -5.36
CA TRP A 138 15.35 -0.11 -5.53
C TRP A 138 16.67 0.64 -5.80
N LYS A 139 17.80 -0.06 -5.90
CA LYS A 139 19.09 0.48 -6.34
C LYS A 139 19.35 0.09 -7.79
#